data_AF-A0A8I1LSP1-F1
#
_entry.id   AF-A0A8I1LSP1-F1
#
_cell.length_a   1.000
_cell.length_b   1.000
_cell.length_c   1.000
_cell.angle_alpha   90.00
_cell.angle_beta   90.00
_cell.angle_gamma   90.00
#
_symmetry.space_group_name_H-M   'P 1'
#
loop_
_entity.id
_entity.type
_entity.pdbx_description
1 polymer ?
#
loop_
_entity_poly.entity_id
_entity_poly.type
_entity_poly.pdbx_seq_one_letter_code
_entity_poly.pdbx_strand_id
1 'polypeptide(L)'
;MNPYTQWLTLTWMLVSGIAMGVVFDSYRVLSIRFHFARWSVHILDVLYWVASALFIFRVLYASNRGELRFYVFLGLLLGVWLYFWAFSVTTQRFVVMLLEIVRRLTLIVNSILRILIVLPVLALYRLLRKLVGWTWALIVFLGRMLIYILMPVWKPILWLIGPLKARWRTPESLVKLGIGLKNTAKRWFGRR
;
A
#
# COMPACT_ATOMS: atom_id res chain seq x y z
N MET A 1 -52.50 -33.12 21.69
CA MET A 1 -51.44 -32.23 22.21
C MET A 1 -52.09 -31.04 22.88
N ASN A 2 -51.54 -30.63 24.02
CA ASN A 2 -52.13 -29.58 24.83
C ASN A 2 -51.92 -28.22 24.13
N PRO A 3 -52.94 -27.39 23.88
CA PRO A 3 -52.80 -26.10 23.17
C PRO A 3 -51.71 -25.20 23.77
N TYR A 4 -51.51 -25.25 25.09
CA TYR A 4 -50.42 -24.53 25.77
C TYR A 4 -49.03 -24.88 25.25
N THR A 5 -48.79 -26.16 24.92
CA THR A 5 -47.51 -26.59 24.34
C THR A 5 -47.31 -26.03 22.93
N GLN A 6 -48.37 -25.96 22.10
CA GLN A 6 -48.28 -25.37 20.76
C GLN A 6 -47.94 -23.88 20.79
N TRP A 7 -48.57 -23.11 21.69
CA TRP A 7 -48.29 -21.68 21.85
C TRP A 7 -46.85 -21.43 22.29
N LEU A 8 -46.34 -22.23 23.24
CA LEU A 8 -44.96 -22.15 23.72
C LEU A 8 -43.95 -22.46 22.61
N THR A 9 -44.19 -23.52 21.82
CA THR A 9 -43.34 -23.88 20.67
C THR A 9 -43.31 -22.76 19.64
N LEU A 10 -44.46 -22.14 19.36
CA LEU A 10 -44.53 -21.00 18.44
C LEU A 10 -43.73 -19.80 18.94
N THR A 11 -43.82 -19.46 20.23
CA THR A 11 -43.06 -18.32 20.78
C THR A 11 -41.55 -18.57 20.71
N TRP A 12 -41.10 -19.78 21.06
CA TRP A 12 -39.68 -20.15 20.95
C TRP A 12 -39.17 -20.10 19.51
N MET A 13 -39.98 -20.52 18.53
CA MET A 13 -39.62 -20.41 17.11
C MET A 13 -39.53 -18.96 16.64
N LEU A 14 -40.44 -18.11 17.11
CA LEU A 14 -40.46 -16.68 16.78
C LEU A 14 -39.22 -15.96 17.34
N VAL A 15 -38.89 -16.19 18.62
CA VAL A 15 -37.67 -15.66 19.27
C VAL A 15 -36.41 -16.17 18.58
N SER A 16 -36.39 -17.45 18.19
CA SER A 16 -35.27 -18.05 17.47
C SER A 16 -35.05 -17.40 16.10
N GLY A 17 -36.13 -17.11 15.35
CA GLY A 17 -36.07 -16.39 14.08
C GLY A 17 -35.55 -14.95 14.22
N ILE A 18 -35.95 -14.25 15.28
CA ILE A 18 -35.44 -12.90 15.60
C ILE A 18 -33.96 -12.96 15.96
N ALA A 19 -33.55 -13.90 16.82
CA ALA A 19 -32.16 -14.08 17.22
C ALA A 19 -31.24 -14.39 16.03
N MET A 20 -31.71 -15.23 15.10
CA MET A 20 -31.06 -15.47 13.81
C MET A 20 -30.84 -14.17 13.02
N GLY A 21 -31.90 -13.36 12.87
CA GLY A 21 -31.83 -12.09 12.15
C GLY A 21 -30.74 -11.16 12.72
N VAL A 22 -30.67 -11.04 14.06
CA VAL A 22 -29.67 -10.24 14.76
C VAL A 22 -28.24 -10.76 14.54
N VAL A 23 -28.04 -12.09 14.60
CA VAL A 23 -26.71 -12.70 14.39
C VAL A 23 -26.27 -12.51 12.94
N PHE A 24 -27.16 -12.71 11.97
CA PHE A 24 -26.87 -12.51 10.56
C PHE A 24 -26.44 -11.07 10.26
N ASP A 25 -27.17 -10.11 10.80
CA ASP A 25 -26.91 -8.69 10.61
C ASP A 25 -25.60 -8.26 11.29
N SER A 26 -25.36 -8.72 12.52
CA SER A 26 -24.11 -8.49 13.25
C SER A 26 -22.90 -9.03 12.49
N TYR A 27 -23.01 -10.25 11.95
CA TYR A 27 -21.98 -10.86 11.11
C TYR A 27 -21.74 -10.03 9.84
N ARG A 28 -22.80 -9.60 9.15
CA ARG A 28 -22.70 -8.81 7.91
C ARG A 28 -21.99 -7.48 8.17
N VAL A 29 -22.28 -6.82 9.28
CA VAL A 29 -21.59 -5.59 9.69
C VAL A 29 -20.11 -5.85 10.03
N LEU A 30 -19.81 -6.96 10.71
CA LEU A 30 -18.43 -7.35 11.00
C LEU A 30 -17.64 -7.71 9.72
N SER A 31 -18.25 -8.39 8.75
CA SER A 31 -17.58 -8.79 7.51
C SER A 31 -17.15 -7.57 6.68
N ILE A 32 -17.99 -6.52 6.68
CA ILE A 32 -17.70 -5.21 6.09
C ILE A 32 -16.60 -4.48 6.90
N ARG A 33 -16.67 -4.50 8.24
CA ARG A 33 -15.69 -3.83 9.13
C ARG A 33 -14.25 -4.31 8.93
N PHE A 34 -14.04 -5.62 8.80
CA PHE A 34 -12.70 -6.20 8.76
C PHE A 34 -12.10 -6.30 7.35
N HIS A 35 -12.76 -5.78 6.31
CA HIS A 35 -12.34 -5.94 4.92
C HIS A 35 -12.02 -7.41 4.59
N PHE A 36 -12.88 -8.32 5.07
CA PHE A 36 -12.71 -9.74 4.80
C PHE A 36 -12.63 -9.96 3.29
N ALA A 37 -11.68 -10.80 2.85
CA ALA A 37 -11.57 -11.18 1.45
C ALA A 37 -12.94 -11.73 0.98
N ARG A 38 -13.32 -11.46 -0.27
CA ARG A 38 -14.63 -11.91 -0.84
C ARG A 38 -14.92 -13.39 -0.56
N TRP A 39 -13.88 -14.22 -0.53
CA TRP A 39 -13.96 -15.63 -0.19
C TRP A 39 -14.34 -15.93 1.26
N SER A 40 -13.86 -15.13 2.21
CA SER A 40 -14.20 -15.27 3.63
C SER A 40 -15.67 -15.01 3.89
N VAL A 41 -16.30 -14.09 3.14
CA VAL A 41 -17.75 -13.83 3.25
C VAL A 41 -18.55 -15.08 2.87
N HIS A 42 -18.14 -15.80 1.82
CA HIS A 42 -18.78 -17.06 1.42
C HIS A 42 -18.59 -18.17 2.45
N ILE A 43 -17.38 -18.28 3.05
CA ILE A 43 -17.12 -19.26 4.11
C ILE A 43 -18.01 -19.00 5.34
N LEU A 44 -18.08 -17.75 5.79
CA LEU A 44 -18.91 -17.40 6.93
C LEU A 44 -20.41 -17.51 6.62
N ASP A 45 -20.83 -17.30 5.38
CA ASP A 45 -22.22 -17.53 4.97
C ASP A 45 -22.56 -19.03 5.08
N VAL A 46 -21.69 -19.91 4.55
CA VAL A 46 -21.85 -21.37 4.72
C VAL A 46 -21.85 -21.77 6.20
N LEU A 47 -20.93 -21.22 7.00
CA LEU A 47 -20.86 -21.49 8.43
C LEU A 47 -22.12 -21.02 9.16
N TYR A 48 -22.63 -19.84 8.81
CA TYR A 48 -23.87 -19.31 9.34
C TYR A 48 -25.04 -20.22 9.00
N TRP A 49 -25.19 -20.65 7.74
CA TRP A 49 -26.24 -21.57 7.31
C TRP A 49 -26.20 -22.91 8.06
N VAL A 50 -25.01 -23.47 8.29
CA VAL A 50 -24.84 -24.70 9.05
C VAL A 50 -25.19 -24.50 10.54
N ALA A 51 -24.66 -23.46 11.18
CA ALA A 51 -24.94 -23.15 12.58
C ALA A 51 -26.43 -22.86 12.80
N SER A 52 -27.03 -22.13 11.87
CA SER A 52 -28.44 -21.82 11.77
C SER A 52 -29.31 -23.07 11.71
N ALA A 53 -29.01 -23.98 10.77
CA ALA A 53 -29.72 -25.24 10.63
C ALA A 53 -29.63 -26.06 11.92
N LEU A 54 -28.44 -26.18 12.51
CA LEU A 54 -28.22 -26.90 13.78
C LEU A 54 -28.98 -26.26 14.94
N PHE A 55 -29.00 -24.94 15.04
CA PHE A 55 -29.72 -24.21 16.07
C PHE A 55 -31.23 -24.45 15.99
N ILE A 56 -31.81 -24.30 14.80
CA ILE A 56 -33.23 -24.59 14.55
C ILE A 56 -33.54 -26.03 14.92
N PHE A 57 -32.71 -26.99 14.48
CA PHE A 57 -32.91 -28.40 14.76
C PHE A 57 -32.89 -28.68 16.28
N ARG A 58 -31.99 -28.03 17.01
CA ARG A 58 -31.88 -28.16 18.47
C ARG A 58 -33.09 -27.59 19.20
N VAL A 59 -33.57 -26.41 18.79
CA VAL A 59 -34.79 -25.79 19.34
C VAL A 59 -36.02 -26.65 19.04
N LEU A 60 -36.10 -27.21 17.83
CA LEU A 60 -37.18 -28.11 17.42
C LEU A 60 -37.18 -29.42 18.24
N TYR A 61 -36.00 -29.98 18.48
CA TYR A 61 -35.83 -31.17 19.30
C TYR A 61 -36.26 -30.93 20.75
N ALA A 62 -35.85 -29.81 21.34
CA ALA A 62 -36.20 -29.43 22.70
C ALA A 62 -37.70 -29.13 22.88
N SER A 63 -38.33 -28.48 21.90
CA SER A 63 -39.71 -28.02 22.05
C SER A 63 -40.76 -29.05 21.61
N ASN A 64 -40.43 -29.97 20.71
CA ASN A 64 -41.43 -30.82 20.06
C ASN A 64 -40.96 -32.26 19.83
N ARG A 65 -39.90 -32.71 20.53
CA ARG A 65 -39.26 -34.03 20.34
C ARG A 65 -38.78 -34.30 18.90
N GLY A 66 -38.57 -33.24 18.10
CA GLY A 66 -38.06 -33.36 16.74
C GLY A 66 -39.12 -33.59 15.65
N GLU A 67 -40.43 -33.51 15.96
CA GLU A 67 -41.45 -33.55 14.91
C GLU A 67 -41.45 -32.24 14.10
N LEU A 68 -41.03 -32.36 12.84
CA LEU A 68 -41.09 -31.28 11.84
C LEU A 68 -42.55 -31.00 11.48
N ARG A 69 -43.11 -29.94 12.05
CA ARG A 69 -44.48 -29.48 11.77
C ARG A 69 -44.47 -28.17 11.01
N PHE A 70 -45.44 -28.01 10.11
CA PHE A 70 -45.53 -26.85 9.22
C PHE A 70 -45.56 -25.51 9.97
N TYR A 71 -46.18 -25.47 11.16
CA TYR A 71 -46.28 -24.27 12.00
C TYR A 71 -44.92 -23.74 12.50
N VAL A 72 -43.91 -24.61 12.58
CA VAL A 72 -42.54 -24.24 12.98
C VAL A 72 -41.90 -23.38 11.89
N PHE A 73 -41.98 -23.83 10.64
CA PHE A 73 -41.48 -23.05 9.50
C PHE A 73 -42.19 -21.71 9.37
N LEU A 74 -43.51 -21.70 9.64
CA LEU A 74 -44.29 -20.46 9.64
C LEU A 74 -43.82 -19.48 10.72
N GLY A 75 -43.57 -19.95 11.95
CA GLY A 75 -43.07 -19.12 13.05
C GLY A 75 -41.66 -18.58 12.78
N LEU A 76 -40.81 -19.37 12.11
CA LEU A 76 -39.45 -18.97 11.72
C LEU A 76 -39.47 -17.91 10.61
N LEU A 77 -40.26 -18.14 9.57
CA LEU A 77 -40.49 -17.18 8.49
C LEU A 77 -41.08 -15.88 9.03
N LEU A 78 -42.07 -15.96 9.92
CA LEU A 78 -42.67 -14.78 10.55
C LEU A 78 -41.69 -14.04 11.45
N GLY A 79 -40.87 -14.74 12.24
CA GLY A 79 -39.85 -14.11 13.10
C GLY A 79 -38.78 -13.38 12.30
N VAL A 80 -38.28 -14.00 11.23
CA VAL A 80 -37.34 -13.37 10.29
C VAL A 80 -37.99 -12.19 9.57
N TRP A 81 -39.24 -12.35 9.10
CA TRP A 81 -39.95 -11.31 8.38
C TRP A 81 -40.27 -10.10 9.27
N LEU A 82 -40.67 -10.33 10.53
CA LEU A 82 -40.86 -9.28 11.54
C LEU A 82 -39.55 -8.55 11.85
N TYR A 83 -38.45 -9.29 11.99
CA TYR A 83 -37.14 -8.68 12.17
C TYR A 83 -36.78 -7.77 10.99
N PHE A 84 -36.86 -8.28 9.75
CA PHE A 84 -36.59 -7.46 8.56
C PHE A 84 -37.57 -6.30 8.42
N TRP A 85 -38.86 -6.47 8.72
CA TRP A 85 -39.84 -5.39 8.62
C TRP A 85 -39.61 -4.28 9.66
N ALA A 86 -39.26 -4.64 10.90
CA ALA A 86 -38.99 -3.68 11.98
C ALA A 86 -37.61 -3.02 11.87
N PHE A 87 -36.59 -3.72 11.36
CA PHE A 87 -35.20 -3.25 11.37
C PHE A 87 -34.59 -2.92 10.00
N SER A 88 -35.22 -3.27 8.87
CA SER A 88 -34.67 -3.02 7.51
C SER A 88 -34.20 -1.58 7.28
N VAL A 89 -35.03 -0.59 7.63
CA VAL A 89 -34.72 0.83 7.39
C VAL A 89 -33.70 1.36 8.41
N THR A 90 -33.78 0.88 9.65
CA THR A 90 -32.92 1.33 10.76
C THR A 90 -31.50 0.83 10.58
N THR A 91 -31.33 -0.46 10.30
CA THR A 91 -29.99 -1.03 10.16
C THR A 91 -29.27 -0.46 8.94
N GLN A 92 -29.95 -0.37 7.78
CA GLN A 92 -29.31 0.14 6.57
C GLN A 92 -28.87 1.61 6.73
N ARG A 93 -29.69 2.45 7.36
CA ARG A 93 -29.32 3.85 7.67
C ARG A 93 -28.20 3.93 8.70
N PHE A 94 -28.24 3.10 9.74
CA PHE A 94 -27.20 3.08 10.77
C PHE A 94 -25.84 2.69 10.17
N VAL A 95 -25.82 1.69 9.29
CA VAL A 95 -24.61 1.25 8.58
C VAL A 95 -24.05 2.34 7.66
N VAL A 96 -24.90 3.02 6.88
CA VAL A 96 -24.47 4.14 6.01
C VAL A 96 -23.93 5.31 6.84
N MET A 97 -24.59 5.68 7.94
CA MET A 97 -24.14 6.72 8.85
C MET A 97 -22.77 6.40 9.46
N LEU A 98 -22.58 5.15 9.91
CA LEU A 98 -21.31 4.69 10.48
C LEU A 98 -20.19 4.74 9.42
N LEU A 99 -20.48 4.33 8.18
CA LEU A 99 -19.54 4.41 7.06
C LEU A 99 -19.10 5.85 6.75
N GLU A 100 -20.01 6.81 6.78
CA GLU A 100 -19.68 8.21 6.58
C GLU A 100 -18.81 8.79 7.71
N ILE A 101 -19.04 8.35 8.95
CA ILE A 101 -18.21 8.75 10.10
C ILE A 101 -16.80 8.19 9.94
N VAL A 102 -16.66 6.91 9.60
CA VAL A 102 -15.35 6.27 9.38
C VAL A 102 -14.60 6.93 8.22
N ARG A 103 -15.29 7.24 7.11
CA ARG A 103 -14.69 7.95 5.96
C ARG A 103 -14.20 9.35 6.36
N ARG A 104 -14.96 10.07 7.19
CA ARG A 104 -14.51 11.36 7.71
C ARG A 104 -13.27 11.20 8.59
N LEU A 105 -13.26 10.21 9.49
CA LEU A 105 -12.12 9.94 10.36
C LEU A 105 -10.85 9.61 9.57
N THR A 106 -10.92 8.75 8.54
CA THR A 106 -9.75 8.41 7.73
C THR A 106 -9.19 9.60 6.96
N LEU A 107 -10.06 10.48 6.45
CA LEU A 107 -9.62 11.72 5.80
C LEU A 107 -8.96 12.69 6.79
N ILE A 108 -9.49 12.81 8.01
CA ILE A 108 -8.91 13.63 9.07
C ILE A 108 -7.53 13.08 9.46
N VAL A 109 -7.43 11.77 9.73
CA VAL A 109 -6.16 11.12 10.08
C VAL A 109 -5.12 11.30 8.98
N ASN A 110 -5.47 11.06 7.72
CA ASN A 110 -4.55 11.28 6.60
C ASN A 110 -4.12 12.74 6.47
N SER A 111 -5.02 13.69 6.73
CA SER A 111 -4.70 15.11 6.71
C SER A 111 -3.72 15.48 7.84
N ILE A 112 -3.94 14.95 9.04
CA ILE A 112 -3.04 15.14 10.19
C ILE A 112 -1.67 14.51 9.89
N LEU A 113 -1.61 13.27 9.43
CA LEU A 113 -0.34 12.59 9.09
C LEU A 113 0.42 13.35 7.99
N ARG A 114 -0.27 13.87 6.98
CA ARG A 114 0.35 14.68 5.93
C ARG A 114 0.95 15.97 6.49
N ILE A 115 0.25 16.66 7.38
CA ILE A 115 0.74 17.91 7.99
C ILE A 115 1.89 17.61 8.98
N LEU A 116 1.76 16.56 9.77
CA LEU A 116 2.69 16.23 10.84
C LEU A 116 3.97 15.54 10.34
N ILE A 117 3.91 14.78 9.26
CA ILE A 117 5.06 14.01 8.75
C ILE A 117 5.56 14.59 7.43
N VAL A 118 4.70 14.73 6.42
CA VAL A 118 5.15 15.05 5.06
C VAL A 118 5.67 16.49 4.98
N LEU A 119 4.99 17.46 5.59
CA LEU A 119 5.46 18.85 5.59
C LEU A 119 6.82 19.05 6.28
N PRO A 120 7.06 18.59 7.52
CA PRO A 120 8.36 18.79 8.18
C PRO A 120 9.49 18.04 7.49
N VAL A 121 9.24 16.83 6.97
CA VAL A 121 10.23 16.09 6.19
C VAL A 121 10.61 16.86 4.93
N LEU A 122 9.64 17.42 4.20
CA LEU A 122 9.92 18.21 3.01
C LEU A 122 10.66 19.52 3.34
N ALA A 123 10.31 20.16 4.46
CA ALA A 123 11.01 21.35 4.95
C ALA A 123 12.48 21.03 5.30
N LEU A 124 12.71 19.91 5.99
CA LEU A 124 14.05 19.43 6.33
C LEU A 124 14.87 19.10 5.08
N TYR A 125 14.28 18.41 4.10
CA TYR A 125 14.93 18.12 2.82
C TYR A 125 15.31 19.42 2.07
N ARG A 126 14.43 20.43 2.06
CA ARG A 126 14.74 21.74 1.46
C ARG A 126 15.91 22.43 2.17
N LEU A 127 15.97 22.35 3.51
CA LEU A 127 17.06 22.91 4.30
C LEU A 127 18.39 22.20 3.99
N LEU A 128 18.38 20.87 4.01
CA LEU A 128 19.56 20.04 3.69
C LEU A 128 20.07 20.32 2.27
N ARG A 129 19.18 20.38 1.28
CA ARG A 129 19.56 20.69 -0.10
C ARG A 129 20.22 22.07 -0.22
N LYS A 130 19.71 23.07 0.51
CA LYS A 130 20.34 24.40 0.58
C LYS A 130 21.75 24.28 1.17
N LEU A 131 21.91 23.65 2.33
CA LEU A 131 23.20 23.46 2.98
C LEU A 131 24.23 22.80 2.05
N VAL A 132 23.84 21.72 1.36
CA VAL A 132 24.70 21.06 0.37
C VAL A 132 25.09 22.04 -0.75
N GLY A 133 24.15 22.83 -1.27
CA GLY A 133 24.43 23.86 -2.26
C GLY A 133 25.47 24.89 -1.79
N TRP A 134 25.38 25.36 -0.55
CA TRP A 134 26.37 26.26 0.05
C TRP A 134 27.75 25.61 0.17
N THR A 135 27.81 24.36 0.63
CA THR A 135 29.09 23.63 0.75
C THR A 135 29.74 23.43 -0.61
N TRP A 136 28.97 23.08 -1.64
CA TRP A 136 29.46 22.95 -3.00
C TRP A 136 29.97 24.28 -3.56
N ALA A 137 29.23 25.37 -3.34
CA ALA A 137 29.65 26.70 -3.74
C ALA A 137 30.97 27.10 -3.07
N LEU A 138 31.15 26.79 -1.78
CA LEU A 138 32.39 27.03 -1.05
C LEU A 138 33.55 26.21 -1.63
N ILE A 139 33.33 24.92 -1.93
CA ILE A 139 34.34 24.06 -2.55
C ILE A 139 34.77 24.61 -3.91
N VAL A 140 33.82 25.00 -4.77
CA VAL A 140 34.12 25.58 -6.08
C VAL A 140 34.84 26.92 -5.94
N PHE A 141 34.45 27.76 -4.98
CA PHE A 141 35.12 29.03 -4.69
C PHE A 141 36.58 28.82 -4.26
N LEU A 142 36.82 27.94 -3.29
CA LEU A 142 38.16 27.60 -2.82
C LEU A 142 39.00 26.95 -3.92
N GLY A 143 38.44 26.02 -4.68
CA GLY A 143 39.11 25.37 -5.80
C GLY A 143 39.48 26.37 -6.90
N ARG A 144 38.59 27.32 -7.21
CA ARG A 144 38.86 28.40 -8.16
C ARG A 144 39.98 29.30 -7.65
N MET A 145 39.96 29.68 -6.37
CA MET A 145 41.03 30.48 -5.75
C MET A 145 42.38 29.77 -5.82
N LEU A 146 42.42 28.47 -5.53
CA LEU A 146 43.65 27.65 -5.61
C LEU A 146 44.21 27.62 -7.03
N ILE A 147 43.36 27.41 -8.05
CA ILE A 147 43.79 27.41 -9.46
C ILE A 147 44.40 28.76 -9.85
N TYR A 148 43.79 29.88 -9.45
CA TYR A 148 44.33 31.21 -9.75
C TYR A 148 45.68 31.46 -9.11
N ILE A 149 45.94 30.94 -7.90
CA ILE A 149 47.25 31.06 -7.24
C ILE A 149 48.27 30.11 -7.87
N LEU A 150 47.87 28.91 -8.28
CA LEU A 150 48.76 27.92 -8.87
C LEU A 150 49.14 28.25 -10.33
N MET A 151 48.22 28.85 -11.09
CA MET A 151 48.43 29.21 -12.50
C MET A 151 49.65 30.12 -12.77
N PRO A 152 49.92 31.20 -12.00
CA PRO A 152 51.10 32.04 -12.20
C PRO A 152 52.41 31.33 -11.84
N VAL A 153 52.37 30.29 -10.98
CA VAL A 153 53.54 29.45 -10.65
C VAL A 153 53.78 28.38 -11.72
N TRP A 154 52.71 27.85 -12.33
CA TRP A 154 52.80 26.84 -13.37
C TRP A 154 53.47 27.36 -14.65
N LYS A 155 53.19 28.61 -15.03
CA LYS A 155 53.77 29.25 -16.24
C LYS A 155 55.31 29.33 -16.23
N PRO A 156 55.99 29.85 -15.18
CA PRO A 156 57.44 29.91 -15.13
C PRO A 156 58.08 28.52 -15.03
N ILE A 157 57.45 27.55 -14.35
CA ILE A 157 57.93 26.16 -14.34
C ILE A 157 57.91 25.57 -15.75
N LEU A 158 56.81 25.73 -16.49
CA LEU A 158 56.72 25.31 -17.89
C LEU A 158 57.73 26.06 -18.78
N TRP A 159 57.94 27.35 -18.54
CA TRP A 159 58.93 28.14 -19.25
C TRP A 159 60.37 27.67 -18.97
N LEU A 160 60.68 27.26 -17.74
CA LEU A 160 61.99 26.70 -17.35
C LEU A 160 62.27 25.34 -18.01
N ILE A 161 61.22 24.53 -18.22
CA ILE A 161 61.31 23.22 -18.90
C ILE A 161 61.22 23.38 -20.43
N GLY A 162 60.72 24.52 -20.91
CA GLY A 162 60.66 24.91 -22.32
C GLY A 162 62.00 24.77 -23.08
N PRO A 163 63.12 25.32 -22.59
CA PRO A 163 64.42 25.17 -23.25
C PRO A 163 64.92 23.72 -23.25
N LEU A 164 64.51 22.88 -22.29
CA LEU A 164 64.84 21.45 -22.30
C LEU A 164 64.07 20.70 -23.39
N LYS A 165 62.79 21.04 -23.62
CA LYS A 165 62.02 20.53 -24.78
C LYS A 165 62.54 21.07 -26.12
N ALA A 166 63.00 22.32 -26.17
CA ALA A 166 63.57 22.90 -27.39
C ALA A 166 64.99 22.38 -27.70
N ARG A 167 65.75 22.00 -26.66
CA ARG A 167 67.10 21.41 -26.78
C ARG A 167 67.06 19.92 -27.16
N TRP A 168 65.90 19.28 -27.10
CA TRP A 168 65.65 18.00 -27.77
C TRP A 168 65.58 18.22 -29.29
N ARG A 169 66.76 18.28 -29.94
CA ARG A 169 66.87 17.95 -31.37
C ARG A 169 66.47 16.49 -31.50
N THR A 170 65.34 16.22 -32.14
CA THR A 170 65.00 14.85 -32.54
C THR A 170 66.16 14.29 -33.35
N PRO A 171 66.86 13.23 -32.89
CA PRO A 171 67.94 12.64 -33.67
C PRO A 171 67.36 12.16 -35.00
N GLU A 172 68.04 12.45 -36.11
CA GLU A 172 67.56 12.10 -37.46
C GLU A 172 67.21 10.62 -37.60
N SER A 173 67.84 9.76 -36.80
CA SER A 173 67.57 8.32 -36.69
C SER A 173 66.12 8.01 -36.30
N LEU A 174 65.54 8.77 -35.35
CA LEU A 174 64.14 8.59 -34.91
C LEU A 174 63.15 9.10 -35.95
N VAL A 175 63.49 10.17 -36.68
CA VAL A 175 62.68 10.67 -37.79
C VAL A 175 62.70 9.67 -38.96
N LYS A 176 63.87 9.10 -39.29
CA LYS A 176 64.00 8.05 -40.32
C LYS A 176 63.27 6.76 -39.94
N LEU A 177 63.29 6.34 -38.67
CA LEU A 177 62.50 5.20 -38.17
C LEU A 177 60.99 5.45 -38.28
N GLY A 178 60.52 6.65 -37.92
CA GLY A 178 59.12 7.03 -38.08
C GLY A 178 58.67 7.06 -39.54
N ILE A 179 59.49 7.58 -40.45
CA ILE A 179 59.21 7.58 -41.90
C ILE A 179 59.26 6.15 -42.46
N GLY A 180 60.20 5.32 -42.00
CA GLY A 180 60.32 3.91 -42.37
C GLY A 180 59.09 3.09 -41.97
N LEU A 181 58.62 3.25 -40.73
CA LEU A 181 57.41 2.62 -40.20
C LEU A 181 56.16 3.11 -40.92
N LYS A 182 56.06 4.41 -41.22
CA LYS A 182 54.95 4.97 -42.00
C LYS A 182 54.92 4.43 -43.43
N ASN A 183 56.08 4.26 -44.07
CA ASN A 183 56.18 3.71 -45.43
C ASN A 183 55.92 2.19 -45.47
N THR A 184 56.31 1.43 -44.44
CA THR A 184 55.96 0.00 -44.33
C THR A 184 54.49 -0.19 -44.03
N ALA A 185 53.90 0.59 -43.13
CA ALA A 185 52.46 0.59 -42.88
C ALA A 185 51.67 0.96 -44.15
N LYS A 186 52.12 1.95 -44.95
CA LYS A 186 51.48 2.31 -46.21
C LYS A 186 51.61 1.24 -47.29
N ARG A 187 52.71 0.47 -47.33
CA ARG A 187 52.85 -0.71 -48.21
C ARG A 187 51.94 -1.87 -47.81
N TRP A 188 51.73 -2.05 -46.51
CA TRP A 188 50.85 -3.09 -45.97
C TRP A 188 49.36 -2.75 -46.10
N PHE A 189 48.98 -1.50 -45.84
CA PHE A 189 47.58 -1.04 -45.87
C PHE A 189 47.16 -0.40 -47.21
N GLY A 190 48.08 -0.19 -48.15
CA GLY A 190 47.83 0.42 -49.47
C GLY A 190 47.68 -0.56 -50.64
N ARG A 191 47.64 -1.88 -50.38
CA ARG A 191 47.20 -2.89 -51.35
C ARG A 191 45.76 -3.29 -51.03
N ARG A 192 44.82 -2.43 -51.40
CA ARG A 192 43.43 -2.73 -51.75
C ARG A 192 42.81 -1.48 -52.38
#